data_AF-A0A1F5PLH8-F1
#
_entry.id   AF-A0A1F5PLH8-F1
#
_cell.length_a   1.000
_cell.length_b   1.000
_cell.length_c   1.000
_cell.angle_alpha   90.00
_cell.angle_beta   90.00
_cell.angle_gamma   90.00
#
_symmetry.space_group_name_H-M   'P 1'
#
loop_
_entity.id
_entity.type
_entity.pdbx_description
1 polymer ?
#
loop_
_entity_poly.entity_id
_entity_poly.type
_entity_poly.pdbx_seq_one_letter_code
_entity_poly.pdbx_strand_id
1 'polypeptide(L)'
;MSLQTLVLILHVLGSGVVFGVVFFSVFLVVKPGWSQGRLSHLHFVGRFGMWASGWQVATGVYLAGIEWSEFSSNTLFWTKMALYLIEGTLAGLLIEKKIKGATAGAKPSGLSVSILSQMILIVLIIGIGVLLVER
;
A
#
# COMPACT_ATOMS: atom_id res chain seq x y z
N MET A 1 -15.11 -22.22 -12.01
CA MET A 1 -13.97 -21.55 -11.35
C MET A 1 -13.93 -22.00 -9.91
N SER A 2 -12.79 -22.49 -9.40
CA SER A 2 -12.69 -22.89 -8.00
C SER A 2 -12.58 -21.66 -7.08
N LEU A 3 -12.95 -21.82 -5.81
CA LEU A 3 -12.82 -20.76 -4.81
C LEU A 3 -11.35 -20.29 -4.68
N GLN A 4 -10.40 -21.23 -4.71
CA GLN A 4 -8.97 -20.94 -4.68
C GLN A 4 -8.54 -20.03 -5.85
N THR A 5 -8.96 -20.34 -7.09
CA THR A 5 -8.65 -19.50 -8.26
C THR A 5 -9.25 -18.11 -8.12
N LEU A 6 -10.48 -18.00 -7.62
CA LEU A 6 -11.11 -16.70 -7.38
C LEU A 6 -10.32 -15.89 -6.34
N VAL A 7 -9.95 -16.49 -5.21
CA VAL A 7 -9.17 -15.80 -4.17
C VAL A 7 -7.77 -15.42 -4.67
N LEU A 8 -7.13 -16.25 -5.48
CA LEU A 8 -5.86 -15.92 -6.12
C LEU A 8 -5.99 -14.70 -7.04
N ILE A 9 -7.03 -14.65 -7.88
CA ILE A 9 -7.32 -13.48 -8.73
C ILE A 9 -7.52 -12.24 -7.85
N LEU A 10 -8.31 -12.35 -6.78
CA LEU A 10 -8.56 -11.24 -5.85
C LEU A 10 -7.29 -10.78 -5.12
N HIS A 11 -6.37 -11.69 -4.82
CA HIS A 11 -5.07 -11.39 -4.22
C HIS A 11 -4.13 -10.66 -5.20
N VAL A 12 -4.11 -11.07 -6.47
CA VAL A 12 -3.31 -10.39 -7.51
C VAL A 12 -3.89 -9.02 -7.83
N LEU A 13 -5.22 -8.89 -7.88
CA LEU A 13 -5.86 -7.59 -8.06
C LEU A 13 -5.62 -6.68 -6.84
N GLY A 14 -5.69 -7.24 -5.63
CA GLY A 14 -5.44 -6.51 -4.39
C GLY A 14 -4.03 -5.92 -4.33
N SER A 15 -3.00 -6.67 -4.74
CA SER A 15 -1.61 -6.16 -4.76
C SER A 15 -1.46 -5.00 -5.73
N GLY A 16 -2.07 -5.08 -6.91
CA GLY A 16 -2.10 -3.99 -7.88
C GLY A 16 -2.75 -2.72 -7.34
N VAL A 17 -3.86 -2.88 -6.59
CA VAL A 17 -4.53 -1.76 -5.92
C VAL A 17 -3.66 -1.13 -4.84
N VAL A 18 -3.06 -1.94 -3.94
CA VAL A 18 -2.17 -1.43 -2.88
C VAL A 18 -1.00 -0.65 -3.50
N PHE A 19 -0.37 -1.21 -4.54
CA PHE A 19 0.70 -0.55 -5.27
C PHE A 19 0.26 0.79 -5.90
N GLY A 20 -0.91 0.80 -6.54
CA GLY A 20 -1.49 2.01 -7.13
C GLY A 20 -1.76 3.10 -6.09
N VAL A 21 -2.28 2.74 -4.91
CA VAL A 21 -2.52 3.71 -3.82
C VAL A 21 -1.21 4.23 -3.24
N VAL A 22 -0.20 3.37 -3.07
CA VAL A 22 1.14 3.78 -2.65
C VAL A 22 1.72 4.80 -3.63
N PHE A 23 1.74 4.47 -4.93
CA PHE A 23 2.25 5.38 -5.96
C PHE A 23 1.48 6.71 -5.98
N PHE A 24 0.14 6.64 -5.88
CA PHE A 24 -0.71 7.82 -5.83
C PHE A 24 -0.42 8.69 -4.59
N SER A 25 -0.18 8.07 -3.43
CA SER A 25 0.18 8.79 -2.21
C SER A 25 1.49 9.57 -2.36
N VAL A 26 2.50 8.97 -3.01
CA VAL A 26 3.77 9.64 -3.32
C VAL A 26 3.53 10.83 -4.24
N PHE A 27 2.78 10.62 -5.33
CA PHE A 27 2.45 11.68 -6.27
C PHE A 27 1.73 12.86 -5.59
N LEU A 28 0.79 12.58 -4.70
CA LEU A 28 0.08 13.61 -3.92
C LEU A 28 0.98 14.37 -2.95
N VAL A 29 1.95 13.69 -2.35
CA VAL A 29 2.90 14.34 -1.43
C VAL A 29 3.83 15.26 -2.20
N VAL A 30 4.39 14.79 -3.32
CA VAL A 30 5.37 15.52 -4.14
C VAL A 30 4.76 16.71 -4.85
N LYS A 31 3.53 16.60 -5.38
CA LYS A 31 2.90 17.69 -6.13
C LYS A 31 2.37 18.78 -5.18
N PRO A 32 2.93 20.01 -5.19
CA PRO A 32 2.37 21.12 -4.43
C PRO A 32 1.09 21.67 -5.09
N GLY A 33 0.29 22.44 -4.33
CA GLY A 33 -0.77 23.28 -4.91
C GLY A 33 -2.07 22.58 -5.27
N TRP A 34 -2.41 21.46 -4.63
CA TRP A 34 -3.75 20.89 -4.78
C TRP A 34 -4.80 21.76 -4.11
N SER A 35 -5.87 22.11 -4.83
CA SER A 35 -7.01 22.83 -4.25
C SER A 35 -7.82 21.91 -3.33
N GLN A 36 -8.41 22.50 -2.29
CA GLN A 36 -9.23 21.78 -1.30
C GLN A 36 -10.35 20.95 -1.95
N GLY A 37 -11.01 21.50 -2.98
CA GLY A 37 -12.06 20.80 -3.72
C GLY A 37 -11.55 19.58 -4.51
N ARG A 38 -10.30 19.55 -4.98
CA ARG A 38 -9.74 18.34 -5.60
C ARG A 38 -9.31 17.32 -4.56
N LEU A 39 -8.85 17.76 -3.38
CA LEU A 39 -8.40 16.88 -2.30
C LEU A 39 -9.56 16.18 -1.58
N SER A 40 -10.74 16.80 -1.47
CA SER A 40 -11.89 16.16 -0.82
C SER A 40 -12.37 14.90 -1.56
N HIS A 41 -12.31 14.90 -2.89
CA HIS A 41 -12.64 13.73 -3.72
C HIS A 41 -11.63 12.57 -3.54
N LEU A 42 -10.41 12.89 -3.09
CA LEU A 42 -9.34 11.92 -2.87
C LEU A 42 -9.35 11.31 -1.47
N HIS A 43 -10.22 11.79 -0.58
CA HIS A 43 -10.39 11.22 0.76
C HIS A 43 -10.82 9.75 0.71
N PHE A 44 -11.62 9.39 -0.30
CA PHE A 44 -12.00 8.01 -0.52
C PHE A 44 -10.79 7.12 -0.84
N VAL A 45 -9.84 7.62 -1.63
CA VAL A 45 -8.64 6.87 -2.04
C VAL A 45 -7.76 6.48 -0.83
N GLY A 46 -7.60 7.39 0.13
CA GLY A 46 -6.85 7.10 1.36
C GLY A 46 -7.48 5.98 2.20
N ARG A 47 -8.81 6.02 2.38
CA ARG A 47 -9.53 4.92 3.06
C ARG A 47 -9.45 3.63 2.25
N PHE A 48 -9.65 3.72 0.94
CA PHE A 48 -9.61 2.57 0.05
C PHE A 48 -8.26 1.83 0.11
N GLY A 49 -7.12 2.54 0.24
CA GLY A 49 -5.81 1.93 0.46
C GLY A 49 -5.72 1.06 1.71
N MET A 50 -6.24 1.54 2.84
CA MET A 50 -6.26 0.76 4.08
C MET A 50 -7.10 -0.51 3.96
N TRP A 51 -8.28 -0.39 3.33
CA TRP A 51 -9.16 -1.53 3.09
C TRP A 51 -8.54 -2.54 2.12
N ALA A 52 -7.92 -2.06 1.04
CA ALA A 52 -7.21 -2.89 0.07
C ALA A 52 -6.05 -3.66 0.72
N SER A 53 -5.34 -3.04 1.67
CA SER A 53 -4.25 -3.70 2.41
C SER A 53 -4.77 -4.81 3.32
N GLY A 54 -5.85 -4.54 4.05
CA GLY A 54 -6.51 -5.57 4.87
C GLY A 54 -7.03 -6.74 4.02
N TRP A 55 -7.62 -6.43 2.87
CA TRP A 55 -8.04 -7.43 1.88
C TRP A 55 -6.87 -8.24 1.33
N GLN A 56 -5.75 -7.59 1.01
CA GLN A 56 -4.53 -8.25 0.54
C GLN A 56 -4.01 -9.24 1.57
N VAL A 57 -4.00 -8.84 2.85
CA VAL A 57 -3.61 -9.72 3.95
C VAL A 57 -4.55 -10.92 4.08
N ALA A 58 -5.87 -10.67 4.10
CA ALA A 58 -6.86 -11.73 4.26
C ALA A 58 -6.78 -12.78 3.14
N THR A 59 -6.67 -12.33 1.89
CA THR A 59 -6.55 -13.23 0.73
C THR A 59 -5.23 -14.00 0.75
N GLY A 60 -4.12 -13.38 1.15
CA GLY A 60 -2.83 -14.06 1.28
C GLY A 60 -2.83 -15.12 2.38
N VAL A 61 -3.39 -14.80 3.56
CA VAL A 61 -3.54 -15.75 4.67
C VAL A 61 -4.42 -16.93 4.28
N TYR A 62 -5.50 -16.69 3.54
CA TYR A 62 -6.35 -17.77 3.02
C TYR A 62 -5.57 -18.71 2.09
N LEU A 63 -4.84 -18.17 1.12
CA LEU A 63 -4.05 -18.96 0.18
C LEU A 63 -2.94 -19.75 0.91
N ALA A 64 -2.26 -19.11 1.86
CA ALA A 64 -1.28 -19.77 2.71
C ALA A 64 -1.92 -20.87 3.58
N GLY A 65 -3.16 -20.71 4.03
CA GLY A 65 -3.88 -21.73 4.77
C GLY A 65 -4.21 -22.97 3.95
N ILE A 66 -4.48 -22.82 2.65
CA ILE A 66 -4.69 -23.94 1.73
C ILE A 66 -3.39 -24.71 1.51
N GLU A 67 -2.29 -23.99 1.27
CA GLU A 67 -0.97 -24.56 0.98
C GLU A 67 -0.03 -24.43 2.20
N TRP A 68 -0.52 -24.75 3.40
CA TRP A 68 0.17 -24.44 4.66
C TRP A 68 1.56 -25.07 4.78
N SER A 69 1.74 -26.27 4.23
CA SER A 69 3.05 -26.94 4.19
C SER A 69 4.09 -26.14 3.42
N GLU A 70 3.67 -25.35 2.43
CA GLU A 70 4.56 -24.53 1.60
C GLU A 70 4.85 -23.16 2.23
N PHE A 71 3.84 -22.54 2.87
CA PHE A 71 3.94 -21.14 3.32
C PHE A 71 4.23 -20.94 4.81
N SER A 72 3.97 -21.93 5.67
CA SER A 72 4.09 -21.78 7.12
C SER A 72 5.48 -21.32 7.60
N SER A 73 6.54 -21.88 7.01
CA SER A 73 7.94 -21.56 7.31
C SER A 73 8.55 -20.58 6.31
N ASN A 74 7.81 -20.14 5.29
CA ASN A 74 8.30 -19.23 4.27
C ASN A 74 8.35 -17.80 4.83
N THR A 75 9.49 -17.44 5.42
CA THR A 75 9.71 -16.10 5.99
C THR A 75 9.45 -14.99 4.98
N LEU A 76 9.85 -15.19 3.72
CA LEU A 76 9.71 -14.19 2.67
C LEU A 76 8.25 -13.89 2.34
N PHE A 77 7.40 -14.91 2.32
CA PHE A 77 5.95 -14.74 2.18
C PHE A 77 5.40 -13.84 3.31
N TRP A 78 5.67 -14.18 4.57
CA TRP A 78 5.16 -13.42 5.71
C TRP A 78 5.72 -12.00 5.79
N THR A 79 6.98 -11.79 5.39
CA THR A 79 7.56 -10.45 5.24
C THR A 79 6.80 -9.64 4.20
N LYS A 80 6.49 -10.21 3.02
CA LYS A 80 5.67 -9.53 2.00
C LYS A 80 4.28 -9.19 2.53
N MET A 81 3.65 -10.10 3.27
CA MET A 81 2.34 -9.84 3.87
C MET A 81 2.37 -8.67 4.86
N ALA A 82 3.39 -8.62 5.72
CA ALA A 82 3.58 -7.52 6.67
C ALA A 82 3.86 -6.20 5.95
N LEU A 83 4.68 -6.22 4.90
CA LEU A 83 4.96 -5.04 4.08
C LEU A 83 3.70 -4.49 3.41
N TYR A 84 2.89 -5.33 2.75
CA TYR A 84 1.63 -4.87 2.14
C TYR A 84 0.69 -4.20 3.15
N LEU A 85 0.62 -4.74 4.37
CA LEU A 85 -0.19 -4.15 5.43
C LEU A 85 0.33 -2.76 5.82
N ILE A 86 1.62 -2.68 6.14
CA ILE A 86 2.26 -1.44 6.58
C ILE A 86 2.16 -0.37 5.48
N GLU A 87 2.46 -0.74 4.23
CA GLU A 87 2.55 0.18 3.10
C GLU A 87 1.21 0.85 2.78
N GLY A 88 0.14 0.08 2.61
CA GLY A 88 -1.13 0.69 2.26
C GLY A 88 -1.83 1.33 3.46
N THR A 89 -1.52 0.92 4.69
CA THR A 89 -1.89 1.70 5.90
C THR A 89 -1.18 3.04 5.92
N LEU A 90 0.14 3.07 5.72
CA LEU A 90 0.91 4.31 5.66
C LEU A 90 0.44 5.22 4.53
N ALA A 91 0.26 4.69 3.32
CA ALA A 91 -0.25 5.45 2.17
C ALA A 91 -1.60 6.09 2.48
N GLY A 92 -2.52 5.33 3.10
CA GLY A 92 -3.82 5.85 3.54
C GLY A 92 -3.70 7.01 4.52
N LEU A 93 -2.88 6.86 5.57
CA LEU A 93 -2.64 7.89 6.58
C LEU A 93 -1.98 9.14 5.98
N LEU A 94 -1.07 8.98 5.02
CA LEU A 94 -0.40 10.09 4.34
C LEU A 94 -1.38 10.92 3.51
N ILE A 95 -2.24 10.25 2.76
CA ILE A 95 -3.30 10.91 1.99
C ILE A 95 -4.23 11.66 2.94
N GLU A 96 -4.69 11.02 4.01
CA GLU A 96 -5.57 11.65 4.98
C GLU A 96 -4.93 12.87 5.66
N LYS A 97 -3.65 12.76 6.04
CA LYS A 97 -2.89 13.86 6.64
C LYS A 97 -2.71 15.03 5.66
N LYS A 98 -2.42 14.76 4.38
CA LYS A 98 -2.30 15.79 3.34
C LYS A 98 -3.62 16.53 3.14
N ILE A 99 -4.74 15.80 3.12
CA ILE A 99 -6.09 16.38 2.98
C ILE A 99 -6.40 17.27 4.19
N LYS A 100 -6.22 16.77 5.42
CA LYS A 100 -6.45 17.53 6.67
C LYS A 100 -5.57 18.78 6.76
N GLY A 101 -4.30 18.68 6.36
CA GLY A 101 -3.37 19.81 6.33
C GLY A 101 -3.79 20.90 5.36
N ALA A 102 -4.27 20.52 4.16
CA ALA A 102 -4.78 21.46 3.18
C ALA A 102 -6.09 22.15 3.61
N THR A 103 -6.98 21.43 4.31
CA THR A 103 -8.22 22.03 4.86
C THR A 103 -7.95 22.99 6.02
N ALA A 104 -6.85 22.82 6.75
CA ALA A 104 -6.49 23.66 7.90
C ALA A 104 -5.64 24.89 7.53
N GLY A 105 -5.33 25.12 6.25
CA GLY A 105 -4.48 26.23 5.81
C GLY A 105 -3.01 26.11 6.26
N ALA A 106 -2.57 24.93 6.70
CA ALA A 106 -1.23 24.72 7.22
C ALA A 106 -0.19 24.72 6.08
N LYS A 107 0.89 25.50 6.23
CA LYS A 107 2.05 25.42 5.32
C LYS A 107 2.62 24.00 5.31
N PRO A 108 3.03 23.46 4.14
CA PRO A 108 3.58 22.11 4.05
C PRO A 108 4.86 22.03 4.90
N SER A 109 4.79 21.40 6.06
CA SER A 109 5.97 21.17 6.90
C SER A 109 6.90 20.15 6.24
N GLY A 110 8.21 20.28 6.46
CA GLY A 110 9.31 19.50 5.84
C GLY A 110 9.28 17.97 6.04
N LEU A 111 8.17 17.42 6.51
CA LEU A 111 7.88 16.00 6.59
C LEU A 111 7.84 15.30 5.22
N SER A 112 7.63 16.05 4.13
CA SER A 112 7.54 15.50 2.77
C SER A 112 8.82 14.78 2.33
N VAL A 113 10.00 15.24 2.77
CA VAL A 113 11.29 14.62 2.42
C VAL A 113 11.53 13.34 3.23
N SER A 114 11.14 13.33 4.52
CA SER A 114 11.23 12.14 5.38
C SER A 114 10.31 11.01 4.87
N ILE A 115 9.07 11.35 4.50
CA ILE A 115 8.11 10.41 3.91
C ILE A 115 8.57 9.89 2.54
N LEU A 116 9.09 10.78 1.68
CA LEU A 116 9.62 10.38 0.37
C LEU A 116 10.80 9.42 0.52
N SER A 117 11.69 9.66 1.50
CA SER A 117 12.82 8.76 1.77
C SER A 117 12.37 7.38 2.25
N GLN A 118 11.34 7.31 3.10
CA GLN A 118 10.75 6.04 3.54
C GLN A 118 10.05 5.29 2.39
N MET A 119 9.38 6.00 1.49
CA MET A 119 8.72 5.39 0.33
C MET A 119 9.73 4.90 -0.71
N ILE A 120 10.83 5.60 -0.92
CA ILE A 120 11.95 5.13 -1.77
C ILE A 120 12.58 3.88 -1.15
N LEU A 121 12.76 3.85 0.18
CA LEU A 121 13.27 2.69 0.89
C LEU A 121 12.35 1.48 0.71
N ILE A 122 11.04 1.68 0.78
CA ILE A 122 10.01 0.66 0.54
C ILE A 122 10.07 0.13 -0.90
N VAL A 123 10.10 1.02 -1.90
CA VAL A 123 10.22 0.64 -3.31
C VAL A 123 11.52 -0.11 -3.57
N LEU A 124 12.62 0.27 -2.90
CA LEU A 124 13.87 -0.46 -2.94
C LEU A 124 13.76 -1.84 -2.29
N ILE A 125 13.10 -1.98 -1.14
CA ILE A 125 12.90 -3.27 -0.47
C ILE A 125 12.05 -4.20 -1.34
N ILE A 126 10.98 -3.70 -1.95
CA ILE A 126 10.16 -4.48 -2.88
C ILE A 126 10.96 -4.84 -4.14
N GLY A 127 11.65 -3.87 -4.75
CA GLY A 127 12.46 -4.09 -5.95
C GLY A 127 13.57 -5.12 -5.71
N ILE A 128 14.29 -5.01 -4.58
CA ILE A 128 15.32 -5.96 -4.16
C ILE A 128 14.69 -7.31 -3.80
N GLY A 129 13.56 -7.34 -3.10
CA GLY A 129 12.85 -8.57 -2.74
C GLY A 129 12.20 -9.30 -3.91
N VAL A 130 11.92 -8.62 -5.02
CA VAL A 130 11.52 -9.23 -6.30
C VAL A 130 12.76 -9.74 -7.04
N LEU A 131 13.82 -8.94 -7.14
CA LEU A 131 15.08 -9.32 -7.82
C LEU A 131 15.84 -10.48 -7.15
N LEU A 132 15.73 -10.62 -5.83
CA LEU A 132 16.30 -11.74 -5.08
C LEU A 132 15.46 -13.03 -5.18
N VAL A 133 14.23 -12.94 -5.67
CA VAL A 133 13.30 -14.08 -5.82
C VAL A 133 13.34 -14.67 -7.23
N GLU A 134 13.81 -13.92 -8.23
CA GLU A 134 14.01 -14.41 -9.61
C GLU A 134 15.41 -15.03 -9.85
N ARG A 135 16.17 -15.37 -8.79
CA ARG A 135 17.42 -16.14 -8.86
C ARG A 135 17.30 -17.43 -8.07
#